data_AF-A0A803JPW1-F1
#
_entry.id   AF-A0A803JPW1-F1
#
_cell.length_a   1.000
_cell.length_b   1.000
_cell.length_c   1.000
_cell.angle_alpha   90.00
_cell.angle_beta   90.00
_cell.angle_gamma   90.00
#
_symmetry.space_group_name_H-M   'P 1'
#
loop_
_entity.id
_entity.type
_entity.pdbx_description
1 polymer ?
#
loop_
_entity_poly.entity_id
_entity_poly.type
_entity_poly.pdbx_seq_one_letter_code
_entity_poly.pdbx_strand_id
1 'polypeptide(L)'
;MKSQRTVGIFSRDGRQSYNWLIDMLNETDFSKDVKEVLPIYIGNNFSEFTANVSGCGFAILYHTKNRGRVNVTNVTDSLYDEELKYLSKKLGKQCVIVVIDDLEDSSDKFKESLLANQPRIREFSQELFLISQVEKKTLNEEMMNKKLQMKNIMASNKKVSRANETHYCFPRCK
;
A
#
# COMPACT_ATOMS: atom_id res chain seq x y z
N MET A 1 -8.51 -19.20 -14.49
CA MET A 1 -7.38 -18.30 -14.73
C MET A 1 -7.31 -17.28 -13.60
N LYS A 2 -6.12 -17.00 -13.05
CA LYS A 2 -5.94 -15.98 -11.99
C LYS A 2 -6.11 -14.59 -12.62
N SER A 3 -6.99 -13.72 -12.12
CA SER A 3 -7.11 -12.35 -12.63
C SER A 3 -5.98 -11.48 -12.08
N GLN A 4 -5.29 -10.76 -12.98
CA GLN A 4 -4.37 -9.69 -12.60
C GLN A 4 -5.16 -8.52 -12.00
N ARG A 5 -4.52 -7.69 -11.18
CA ARG A 5 -5.15 -6.54 -10.52
C ARG A 5 -4.48 -5.24 -10.90
N THR A 6 -5.27 -4.17 -10.96
CA THR A 6 -4.77 -2.81 -11.02
C THR A 6 -4.25 -2.42 -9.63
N VAL A 7 -2.98 -2.01 -9.55
CA VAL A 7 -2.31 -1.58 -8.31
C VAL A 7 -2.26 -0.06 -8.28
N GLY A 8 -2.93 0.57 -7.32
CA GLY A 8 -2.81 2.01 -7.09
C GLY A 8 -1.66 2.31 -6.12
N ILE A 9 -0.74 3.19 -6.52
CA ILE A 9 0.26 3.78 -5.62
C ILE A 9 -0.25 5.16 -5.22
N PHE A 10 -0.71 5.29 -3.98
CA PHE A 10 -1.29 6.51 -3.45
C PHE A 10 -0.23 7.27 -2.66
N SER A 11 0.04 8.52 -3.02
CA SER A 11 1.09 9.32 -2.40
C SER A 11 0.77 10.81 -2.46
N ARG A 12 1.16 11.58 -1.43
CA ARG A 12 1.19 13.05 -1.50
C ARG A 12 2.41 13.57 -2.28
N ASP A 13 3.37 12.71 -2.61
CA ASP A 13 4.57 13.04 -3.40
C ASP A 13 4.38 12.77 -4.89
N GLY A 14 5.21 13.44 -5.70
CA GLY A 14 5.23 13.25 -7.14
C GLY A 14 5.69 11.85 -7.53
N ARG A 15 5.21 11.37 -8.69
CA ARG A 15 5.56 10.07 -9.29
C ARG A 15 7.07 9.79 -9.27
N GLN A 16 7.88 10.82 -9.45
CA GLN A 16 9.34 10.72 -9.53
C GLN A 16 9.97 10.12 -8.28
N SER A 17 9.37 10.33 -7.09
CA SER A 17 9.89 9.81 -5.81
C SER A 17 9.84 8.28 -5.73
N TYR A 18 8.92 7.64 -6.47
CA TYR A 18 8.65 6.20 -6.40
C TYR A 18 8.66 5.51 -7.77
N ASN A 19 9.36 6.07 -8.76
CA ASN A 19 9.54 5.40 -10.06
C ASN A 19 10.15 4.01 -9.90
N TRP A 20 11.11 3.84 -8.98
CA TRP A 20 11.72 2.55 -8.68
C TRP A 20 10.68 1.47 -8.30
N LEU A 21 9.62 1.85 -7.58
CA LEU A 21 8.57 0.93 -7.17
C LEU A 21 7.64 0.59 -8.33
N ILE A 22 7.36 1.57 -9.20
CA ILE A 22 6.62 1.33 -10.45
C ILE A 22 7.40 0.35 -11.34
N ASP A 23 8.69 0.59 -11.53
CA ASP A 23 9.56 -0.24 -12.37
C ASP A 23 9.61 -1.67 -11.81
N MET A 24 9.79 -1.82 -10.49
CA MET A 24 9.76 -3.12 -9.81
C MET A 24 8.44 -3.88 -10.02
N LEU A 25 7.29 -3.22 -9.91
CA LEU A 25 5.98 -3.84 -10.06
C LEU A 25 5.63 -4.18 -11.52
N ASN A 26 6.32 -3.56 -12.48
CA ASN A 26 6.20 -3.88 -13.91
C ASN A 26 7.13 -5.01 -14.35
N GLU A 27 8.01 -5.50 -13.47
CA GLU A 27 8.87 -6.64 -13.79
C GLU A 27 8.07 -7.92 -14.02
N THR A 28 8.68 -8.87 -14.76
CA THR A 28 8.08 -10.16 -15.12
C THR A 28 7.63 -10.97 -13.90
N ASP A 29 8.30 -10.79 -12.76
CA ASP A 29 7.98 -11.42 -11.49
C ASP A 29 6.57 -11.09 -10.96
N PHE A 30 6.05 -9.91 -11.29
CA PHE A 30 4.73 -9.43 -10.87
C PHE A 30 3.67 -9.60 -11.94
N SER A 31 4.05 -9.95 -13.18
CA SER A 31 3.14 -10.05 -14.34
C SER A 31 1.94 -10.98 -14.14
N LYS A 32 2.01 -11.97 -13.24
CA LYS A 32 0.87 -12.87 -12.94
C LYS A 32 -0.17 -12.24 -12.01
N ASP A 33 0.20 -11.18 -11.29
CA ASP A 33 -0.59 -10.60 -10.21
C ASP A 33 -0.94 -9.12 -10.45
N VAL A 34 -0.09 -8.39 -11.16
CA VAL A 34 -0.24 -6.98 -11.52
C VAL A 34 -0.63 -6.85 -13.00
N LYS A 35 -1.71 -6.14 -13.27
CA LYS A 35 -2.19 -5.82 -14.63
C LYS A 35 -1.57 -4.50 -15.11
N GLU A 36 -1.65 -3.50 -14.25
CA GLU A 36 -1.19 -2.14 -14.47
C GLU A 36 -0.93 -1.47 -13.11
N VAL A 37 -0.05 -0.47 -13.10
CA VAL A 37 0.28 0.34 -11.93
C VAL A 37 -0.20 1.77 -12.16
N LEU A 38 -1.06 2.27 -11.28
CA LEU A 38 -1.60 3.63 -11.35
C LEU A 38 -0.96 4.51 -10.26
N PRO A 39 -0.11 5.48 -10.62
CA PRO A 39 0.34 6.50 -9.69
C PRO A 39 -0.80 7.49 -9.42
N ILE A 40 -1.20 7.64 -8.16
CA ILE A 40 -2.34 8.44 -7.73
C ILE A 40 -1.86 9.47 -6.70
N TYR A 41 -1.96 10.74 -7.06
CA TYR A 41 -1.65 11.84 -6.15
C TYR A 41 -2.77 12.01 -5.13
N ILE A 42 -2.42 12.05 -3.84
CA ILE A 42 -3.33 12.41 -2.76
C ILE A 42 -3.27 13.93 -2.60
N GLY A 43 -4.28 14.62 -3.12
CA GLY A 43 -4.52 16.03 -2.84
C GLY A 43 -5.47 16.24 -1.66
N ASN A 44 -5.95 17.47 -1.50
CA ASN A 44 -6.93 17.81 -0.45
C ASN A 44 -8.37 17.42 -0.82
N ASN A 45 -8.62 16.97 -2.05
CA ASN A 45 -9.95 16.57 -2.51
C ASN A 45 -10.21 15.09 -2.20
N PHE A 46 -10.86 14.83 -1.07
CA PHE A 46 -11.17 13.46 -0.66
C PHE A 46 -12.12 12.75 -1.63
N SER A 47 -13.05 13.46 -2.28
CA SER A 47 -13.97 12.85 -3.26
C SER A 47 -13.20 12.28 -4.46
N GLU A 48 -12.22 13.03 -4.97
CA GLU A 48 -11.35 12.57 -6.06
C GLU A 48 -10.53 11.34 -5.63
N PHE A 49 -9.98 11.37 -4.42
CA PHE A 49 -9.30 10.21 -3.84
C PHE A 49 -10.22 8.97 -3.82
N THR A 50 -11.45 9.09 -3.31
CA THR A 50 -12.38 7.94 -3.25
C THR A 50 -12.76 7.37 -4.61
N ALA A 51 -12.86 8.22 -5.64
CA ALA A 51 -13.10 7.81 -7.02
C ALA A 51 -11.91 7.00 -7.58
N ASN A 52 -10.69 7.49 -7.36
CA ASN A 52 -9.47 6.81 -7.80
C ASN A 52 -9.29 5.43 -7.15
N VAL A 53 -9.65 5.28 -5.88
CA VAL A 53 -9.59 3.97 -5.18
C VAL A 53 -10.52 2.94 -5.82
N SER A 54 -11.66 3.36 -6.37
CA SER A 54 -12.66 2.44 -6.92
C SER A 54 -12.19 1.72 -8.20
N GLY A 55 -11.17 2.24 -8.89
CA GLY A 55 -10.53 1.59 -10.04
C GLY A 55 -9.42 0.59 -9.66
N CYS A 56 -9.07 0.47 -8.38
CA CYS A 56 -7.95 -0.34 -7.92
C CYS A 56 -8.41 -1.66 -7.29
N GLY A 57 -7.61 -2.72 -7.46
CA GLY A 57 -7.79 -4.01 -6.78
C GLY A 57 -6.78 -4.29 -5.67
N PHE A 58 -5.79 -3.40 -5.52
CA PHE A 58 -4.76 -3.41 -4.50
C PHE A 58 -4.21 -1.99 -4.34
N ALA A 59 -3.85 -1.61 -3.12
CA ALA A 59 -3.31 -0.28 -2.83
C ALA A 59 -1.96 -0.36 -2.12
N ILE A 60 -1.06 0.52 -2.54
CA ILE A 60 0.16 0.86 -1.84
C ILE A 60 0.02 2.31 -1.39
N LEU A 61 -0.05 2.55 -0.09
CA LEU A 61 0.11 3.90 0.45
C LEU A 61 1.60 4.17 0.59
N TYR A 62 2.13 5.08 -0.21
CA TYR A 62 3.54 5.42 -0.26
C TYR A 62 3.80 6.76 0.45
N HIS A 63 4.86 6.80 1.25
CA HIS A 63 5.37 8.01 1.88
C HIS A 63 6.89 8.03 1.80
N THR A 64 7.52 9.16 1.51
CA THR A 64 8.98 9.33 1.62
C THR A 64 9.34 10.20 2.82
N LYS A 65 10.39 9.82 3.54
CA LYS A 65 10.98 10.65 4.60
C LYS A 65 11.51 11.99 4.07
N ASN A 66 11.84 12.11 2.79
CA ASN A 66 12.33 13.37 2.20
C ASN A 66 11.28 14.51 2.26
N ARG A 67 10.00 14.18 2.49
CA ARG A 67 8.95 15.17 2.76
C ARG A 67 8.93 15.69 4.21
N GLY A 68 9.83 15.19 5.06
CA GLY A 68 9.97 15.57 6.47
C GLY A 68 9.64 14.43 7.41
N ARG A 69 8.59 14.58 8.23
CA ARG A 69 8.28 13.64 9.31
C ARG A 69 7.66 12.34 8.79
N VAL A 70 7.91 11.24 9.49
CA VAL A 70 7.28 9.94 9.25
C VAL A 70 5.94 9.87 10.01
N ASN A 71 5.07 10.86 9.79
CA ASN A 71 3.79 11.01 10.46
C ASN A 71 2.67 10.47 9.55
N VAL A 72 2.61 9.14 9.38
CA VAL A 72 1.65 8.52 8.48
C VAL A 72 0.24 8.57 9.09
N THR A 73 0.10 8.16 10.36
CA THR A 73 -1.18 8.09 11.10
C THR A 73 -0.99 8.38 12.60
N ASN A 74 -2.08 8.60 13.34
CA ASN A 74 -2.13 8.63 14.83
C ASN A 74 -1.29 9.68 15.58
N VAL A 75 -0.61 10.56 14.87
CA VAL A 75 0.21 11.63 15.47
C VAL A 75 -0.31 12.98 15.00
N THR A 76 0.01 14.05 15.73
CA THR A 76 -0.36 15.42 15.30
C THR A 76 0.15 15.66 13.87
N ASP A 77 -0.73 16.23 13.04
CA ASP A 77 -0.51 16.47 11.62
C ASP A 77 -0.27 15.18 10.79
N SER A 78 -0.84 14.06 11.21
CA SER A 78 -0.82 12.82 10.41
C SER A 78 -1.42 13.03 9.03
N LEU A 79 -0.74 12.51 8.01
CA LEU A 79 -1.06 12.79 6.62
C LEU A 79 -2.13 11.88 6.01
N TYR A 80 -2.39 10.71 6.58
CA TYR A 80 -3.13 9.64 5.89
C TYR A 80 -4.15 8.89 6.76
N ASP A 81 -4.57 9.44 7.89
CA ASP A 81 -5.50 8.77 8.81
C ASP A 81 -6.81 8.34 8.11
N GLU A 82 -7.42 9.25 7.36
CA GLU A 82 -8.68 8.99 6.65
C GLU A 82 -8.47 8.20 5.36
N GLU A 83 -7.40 8.49 4.62
CA GLU A 83 -7.04 7.82 3.38
C GLU A 83 -6.75 6.32 3.63
N LEU A 84 -5.92 6.00 4.63
CA LEU A 84 -5.57 4.62 4.94
C LEU A 84 -6.79 3.82 5.42
N LYS A 85 -7.61 4.41 6.28
CA LYS A 85 -8.86 3.82 6.74
C LYS A 85 -9.82 3.55 5.57
N TYR A 86 -9.94 4.48 4.63
CA TYR A 86 -10.79 4.32 3.46
C TYR A 86 -10.26 3.23 2.52
N LEU A 87 -8.94 3.18 2.25
CA LEU A 87 -8.32 2.11 1.47
C LEU A 87 -8.67 0.73 2.04
N SER A 88 -8.48 0.56 3.35
CA SER A 88 -8.81 -0.69 4.05
C SER A 88 -10.29 -1.03 3.96
N LYS A 89 -11.18 -0.04 4.16
CA LYS A 89 -12.63 -0.24 4.09
C LYS A 89 -13.08 -0.66 2.68
N LYS A 90 -12.48 -0.06 1.64
CA LYS A 90 -12.90 -0.27 0.25
C LYS A 90 -12.30 -1.53 -0.38
N LEU A 91 -11.03 -1.82 -0.12
CA LEU A 91 -10.28 -2.92 -0.75
C LEU A 91 -10.11 -4.14 0.16
N GLY A 92 -10.34 -3.97 1.46
CA GLY A 92 -9.96 -4.91 2.50
C GLY A 92 -8.51 -4.69 2.94
N LYS A 93 -8.26 -4.74 4.25
CA LYS A 93 -6.93 -4.61 4.87
C LYS A 93 -5.85 -5.44 4.16
N GLN A 94 -6.20 -6.66 3.80
CA GLN A 94 -5.31 -7.62 3.15
C GLN A 94 -4.78 -7.10 1.80
N CYS A 95 -5.53 -6.22 1.13
CA CYS A 95 -5.19 -5.63 -0.16
C CYS A 95 -4.51 -4.26 -0.05
N VAL A 96 -4.10 -3.84 1.16
CA VAL A 96 -3.46 -2.55 1.41
C VAL A 96 -2.09 -2.80 2.04
N ILE A 97 -1.03 -2.21 1.49
CA ILE A 97 0.29 -2.16 2.13
C ILE A 97 0.73 -0.72 2.27
N VAL A 98 1.57 -0.46 3.27
CA VAL A 98 2.21 0.85 3.47
C VAL A 98 3.70 0.71 3.15
N VAL A 99 4.23 1.67 2.38
CA VAL A 99 5.66 1.78 2.08
C VAL A 99 6.15 3.13 2.60
N ILE A 100 7.17 3.10 3.45
CA ILE A 100 7.86 4.30 3.93
C ILE A 100 9.29 4.25 3.40
N ASP A 101 9.63 5.21 2.55
CA ASP A 101 10.84 5.25 1.76
C ASP A 101 11.84 6.30 2.26
N ASP A 102 13.08 6.20 1.77
CA ASP A 102 14.22 7.08 2.02
C ASP A 102 14.61 7.22 3.51
N LEU A 103 14.37 6.17 4.30
CA LEU A 103 14.77 6.11 5.71
C LEU A 103 16.28 5.91 5.88
N GLU A 104 16.82 6.34 7.03
CA GLU A 104 18.17 5.93 7.46
C GLU A 104 18.14 4.60 8.22
N ASP A 105 17.09 4.36 9.01
CA ASP A 105 16.86 3.10 9.75
C ASP A 105 15.62 2.38 9.21
N SER A 106 15.81 1.18 8.66
CA SER A 106 14.74 0.29 8.19
C SER A 106 14.68 -1.02 8.96
N SER A 107 15.28 -1.07 10.16
CA SER A 107 15.34 -2.24 11.02
C SER A 107 13.97 -2.65 11.58
N ASP A 108 13.84 -3.93 11.95
CA ASP A 108 12.64 -4.45 12.60
C ASP A 108 12.36 -3.75 13.93
N LYS A 109 13.40 -3.37 14.69
CA LYS A 109 13.24 -2.62 15.94
C LYS A 109 12.57 -1.26 15.68
N PHE A 110 13.00 -0.56 14.64
CA PHE A 110 12.38 0.72 14.27
C PHE A 110 10.96 0.52 13.75
N LYS A 111 10.72 -0.52 12.94
CA LYS A 111 9.39 -0.91 12.48
C LYS A 111 8.42 -1.18 13.63
N GLU A 112 8.80 -1.98 14.61
CA GLU A 112 7.94 -2.28 15.77
C GLU A 112 7.67 -1.03 16.61
N SER A 113 8.68 -0.18 16.82
CA SER A 113 8.50 1.12 17.48
C SER A 113 7.49 2.00 16.72
N LEU A 114 7.60 2.06 15.40
CA LEU A 114 6.69 2.84 14.56
C LEU A 114 5.26 2.30 14.63
N LEU A 115 5.07 0.99 14.56
CA LEU A 115 3.77 0.34 14.67
C LEU A 115 3.14 0.50 16.07
N ALA A 116 3.95 0.54 17.13
CA ALA A 116 3.48 0.82 18.48
C ALA A 116 2.97 2.27 18.62
N ASN A 117 3.64 3.22 17.98
CA ASN A 117 3.25 4.63 18.01
C ASN A 117 2.13 4.99 17.01
N GLN A 118 2.02 4.24 15.90
CA GLN A 118 1.07 4.47 14.81
C GLN A 118 0.24 3.20 14.52
N PRO A 119 -0.59 2.76 15.48
CA PRO A 119 -1.28 1.47 15.41
C PRO A 119 -2.26 1.35 14.23
N ARG A 120 -2.77 2.46 13.68
CA ARG A 120 -3.67 2.44 12.51
C ARG A 120 -3.01 1.88 11.26
N ILE A 121 -1.68 1.95 11.15
CA ILE A 121 -0.95 1.24 10.10
C ILE A 121 -1.28 -0.25 10.19
N ARG A 122 -1.07 -0.85 11.36
CA ARG A 122 -1.36 -2.27 11.61
C ARG A 122 -2.85 -2.58 11.54
N GLU A 123 -3.73 -1.63 11.89
CA GLU A 123 -5.18 -1.82 11.82
C GLU A 123 -5.67 -1.94 10.38
N PHE A 124 -5.17 -1.07 9.49
CA PHE A 124 -5.73 -0.85 8.15
C PHE A 124 -4.84 -1.33 6.99
N SER A 125 -3.62 -1.80 7.24
CA SER A 125 -2.79 -2.43 6.22
C SER A 125 -2.42 -3.86 6.57
N GLN A 126 -2.17 -4.66 5.54
CA GLN A 126 -1.64 -6.01 5.65
C GLN A 126 -0.21 -6.02 6.14
N GLU A 127 0.58 -5.06 5.69
CA GLU A 127 2.02 -5.00 5.95
C GLU A 127 2.54 -3.56 5.87
N LEU A 128 3.66 -3.31 6.55
CA LEU A 128 4.46 -2.10 6.49
C LEU A 128 5.87 -2.45 6.00
N PHE A 129 6.28 -1.85 4.89
CA PHE A 129 7.64 -1.93 4.37
C PHE A 129 8.37 -0.62 4.65
N LEU A 130 9.49 -0.73 5.36
CA LEU A 130 10.44 0.36 5.55
C LEU A 130 11.56 0.19 4.54
N ILE A 131 11.87 1.21 3.74
CA ILE A 131 12.92 1.18 2.73
C ILE A 131 13.96 2.24 3.09
N SER A 132 15.19 1.79 3.31
CA SER A 132 16.31 2.71 3.53
C SER A 132 16.92 3.17 2.22
N GLN A 133 17.64 4.29 2.29
CA GLN A 133 18.40 4.81 1.14
C GLN A 133 19.50 3.85 0.68
N VAL A 134 20.05 3.03 1.58
CA VAL A 134 21.10 2.06 1.27
C VAL A 134 20.51 0.91 0.44
N GLU A 135 19.43 0.30 0.93
CA GLU A 135 18.75 -0.82 0.27
C GLU A 135 18.31 -0.46 -1.15
N LYS A 136 17.82 0.77 -1.34
CA LYS A 136 17.37 1.30 -2.63
C LYS A 136 18.51 1.50 -3.63
N LYS A 137 19.73 1.79 -3.17
CA LYS A 137 20.92 2.01 -4.03
C LYS A 137 21.63 0.71 -4.40
N THR A 138 21.69 -0.25 -3.48
CA THR A 138 22.54 -1.44 -3.65
C THR A 138 21.78 -2.69 -4.09
N LEU A 139 20.44 -2.66 -4.14
CA LEU A 139 19.60 -3.85 -4.40
C LEU A 139 20.10 -5.07 -3.61
N ASN A 140 20.33 -4.87 -2.31
CA ASN A 140 20.88 -5.89 -1.44
C ASN A 140 19.86 -7.02 -1.15
N GLU A 141 20.31 -8.04 -0.44
CA GLU A 141 19.47 -9.18 -0.04
C GLU A 141 18.19 -8.74 0.70
N GLU A 142 18.26 -7.70 1.53
CA GLU A 142 17.10 -7.15 2.24
C GLU A 142 16.05 -6.60 1.28
N MET A 143 16.46 -5.82 0.27
CA MET A 143 15.56 -5.31 -0.77
C MET A 143 14.92 -6.45 -1.57
N MET A 144 15.68 -7.49 -1.90
CA MET A 144 15.17 -8.67 -2.60
C MET A 144 14.16 -9.46 -1.75
N ASN A 145 14.42 -9.58 -0.45
CA ASN A 145 13.50 -10.20 0.50
C ASN A 145 12.19 -9.41 0.63
N LYS A 146 12.26 -8.08 0.71
CA LYS A 146 11.08 -7.20 0.74
C LYS A 146 10.27 -7.31 -0.56
N LYS A 147 10.94 -7.31 -1.71
CA LYS A 147 10.30 -7.55 -3.03
C LYS A 147 9.58 -8.90 -3.07
N LEU A 148 10.21 -9.97 -2.58
CA LEU A 148 9.61 -11.30 -2.52
C LEU A 148 8.39 -11.33 -1.58
N GLN A 149 8.46 -10.67 -0.43
CA GLN A 149 7.31 -10.53 0.48
C GLN A 149 6.15 -9.78 -0.16
N MET A 150 6.40 -8.65 -0.84
CA MET A 150 5.38 -7.91 -1.59
C MET A 150 4.70 -8.80 -2.64
N LYS A 151 5.49 -9.55 -3.42
CA LYS A 151 4.99 -10.52 -4.40
C LYS A 151 4.09 -11.58 -3.75
N ASN A 152 4.51 -12.17 -2.64
CA ASN A 152 3.73 -13.18 -1.92
C ASN A 152 2.41 -12.63 -1.37
N ILE A 153 2.42 -11.39 -0.85
CA ILE A 153 1.20 -10.69 -0.41
C ILE A 153 0.25 -10.49 -1.60
N MET A 154 0.75 -9.98 -2.72
CA MET A 154 -0.07 -9.74 -3.92
C MET A 154 -0.65 -11.04 -4.51
N ALA A 155 0.06 -12.16 -4.40
CA ALA A 155 -0.40 -13.47 -4.84
C ALA A 155 -1.46 -14.10 -3.90
N SER A 156 -1.30 -13.96 -2.58
CA SER A 156 -2.12 -14.64 -1.56
C SER A 156 -3.54 -14.07 -1.45
N ASN A 157 -3.70 -12.77 -1.67
CA ASN A 157 -4.96 -12.05 -1.49
C ASN A 157 -6.04 -12.34 -2.54
N LYS A 158 -5.73 -13.13 -3.57
CA LYS A 158 -6.70 -13.60 -4.58
C LYS A 158 -7.73 -14.60 -4.06
N LYS A 159 -7.50 -15.21 -2.89
CA LYS A 159 -8.41 -16.22 -2.31
C LYS A 159 -9.58 -15.61 -1.53
N VAL A 160 -9.42 -14.42 -0.95
CA VAL A 160 -10.40 -13.83 -0.02
C VAL A 160 -11.53 -13.10 -0.77
N SER A 161 -11.25 -12.48 -1.92
CA SER A 161 -12.28 -11.75 -2.69
C SER A 161 -13.40 -12.65 -3.24
N ARG A 162 -13.13 -13.94 -3.48
CA ARG A 162 -14.14 -14.91 -3.93
C ARG A 162 -15.10 -15.38 -2.81
N ALA A 163 -14.77 -15.17 -1.54
CA ALA A 163 -15.63 -15.60 -0.43
C ALA A 163 -16.68 -14.55 -0.02
N ASN A 164 -16.53 -13.30 -0.46
CA ASN A 164 -17.37 -12.19 -0.01
C ASN A 164 -18.47 -11.78 -1.03
N GLU A 165 -18.61 -12.48 -2.16
CA GLU A 165 -19.66 -12.19 -3.15
C GLU A 165 -20.99 -12.94 -2.90
N THR A 166 -21.10 -13.77 -1.86
CA THR A 166 -22.36 -14.45 -1.51
C THR A 166 -22.84 -14.07 -0.12
N HIS A 167 -23.49 -12.92 0.02
CA HIS A 167 -24.68 -12.68 0.89
C HIS A 167 -24.94 -11.18 1.05
N TYR A 168 -25.61 -10.56 0.07
CA TYR A 168 -26.50 -9.43 0.34
C TYR A 168 -27.73 -9.55 -0.55
N CYS A 169 -28.59 -10.53 -0.23
CA CYS A 169 -29.99 -10.45 -0.63
C CYS A 169 -30.68 -9.46 0.31
N PHE A 170 -31.01 -8.28 -0.20
CA PHE A 170 -31.93 -7.37 0.46
C PHE A 170 -33.32 -8.02 0.54
N PRO A 171 -33.95 -8.13 1.72
CA PRO A 171 -35.36 -8.49 1.77
C PRO A 171 -36.18 -7.33 1.20
N ARG A 172 -36.94 -7.60 0.13
CA ARG A 172 -38.03 -6.73 -0.30
C ARG A 172 -39.12 -6.78 0.76
N CYS A 173 -39.33 -5.68 1.48
CA CYS A 173 -40.55 -5.49 2.25
C CYS A 173 -41.74 -5.43 1.27
N LYS A 174 -42.78 -6.21 1.58
CA LYS A 174 -44.12 -6.07 1.00
C LYS A 174 -44.89 -5.02 1.80
#